data_AF-A0A537M674-F1
#
_entry.id   AF-A0A537M674-F1
#
_cell.length_a   1.000
_cell.length_b   1.000
_cell.length_c   1.000
_cell.angle_alpha   90.00
_cell.angle_beta   90.00
_cell.angle_gamma   90.00
#
_symmetry.space_group_name_H-M   'P 1'
#
loop_
_entity.id
_entity.type
_entity.pdbx_description
1 polymer ?
#
loop_
_entity_poly.entity_id
_entity_poly.type
_entity_poly.pdbx_seq_one_letter_code
_entity_poly.pdbx_strand_id
1 'polypeptide(L)' 'MKVAVSIPDPIFEEAERLAERLNTSRSDVYARALDAFAAAHAPDRVTEALDAAIEAAGERGADDFTREAARRVLGRVEW' A
#
# COMPACT_ATOMS: atom_id res chain seq x y z
N MET A 1 -13.70 -10.54 -2.93
CA MET A 1 -14.70 -10.13 -3.93
C MET A 1 -14.30 -10.72 -5.29
N LYS A 2 -15.24 -11.11 -6.17
CA LYS A 2 -14.93 -11.59 -7.53
C LYS A 2 -15.38 -10.54 -8.54
N VAL A 3 -14.52 -10.19 -9.48
CA VAL A 3 -14.81 -9.22 -10.55
C VAL A 3 -14.35 -9.85 -11.86
N ALA A 4 -15.18 -9.75 -12.90
CA ALA A 4 -14.81 -10.14 -14.26
C ALA A 4 -14.34 -8.90 -15.02
N VAL A 5 -13.17 -8.97 -15.62
CA VAL A 5 -12.58 -7.90 -16.41
C VAL A 5 -12.16 -8.44 -17.78
N SER A 6 -12.32 -7.63 -18.82
CA SER A 6 -11.77 -7.93 -20.14
C SER A 6 -10.36 -7.37 -20.23
N ILE A 7 -9.41 -8.19 -20.68
CA ILE A 7 -8.02 -7.80 -20.89
C ILE A 7 -7.57 -8.27 -22.29
N PRO A 8 -6.57 -7.61 -22.91
CA PRO A 8 -5.97 -8.07 -24.16
C PRO A 8 -5.41 -9.49 -24.07
N ASP A 9 -5.58 -10.30 -25.12
CA ASP A 9 -5.09 -11.68 -25.19
C ASP A 9 -3.59 -11.83 -24.85
N PRO A 10 -2.67 -10.96 -25.34
CA PRO A 10 -1.26 -11.10 -25.00
C PRO A 10 -0.96 -11.02 -23.49
N ILE A 11 -1.72 -10.18 -22.77
CA ILE A 11 -1.57 -10.04 -21.31
C ILE A 11 -2.08 -11.30 -20.61
N PHE A 12 -3.21 -11.84 -21.09
CA PHE A 12 -3.77 -13.07 -20.55
C PHE A 12 -2.79 -14.25 -20.71
N GLU A 13 -2.21 -14.42 -21.90
CA GLU A 13 -1.26 -15.50 -22.17
C GLU A 13 0.02 -15.38 -21.33
N GLU A 14 0.51 -14.16 -21.10
CA GLU A 14 1.68 -13.95 -20.26
C GLU A 14 1.41 -14.26 -18.79
N ALA A 15 0.23 -13.88 -18.29
CA ALA A 15 -0.21 -14.23 -16.94
C ALA A 15 -0.37 -15.74 -16.77
N GLU A 16 -0.87 -16.47 -17.77
CA GLU A 16 -0.96 -17.93 -17.74
C GLU A 16 0.42 -18.59 -17.61
N ARG A 17 1.37 -18.21 -18.47
CA ARG A 17 2.75 -18.73 -18.40
C ARG A 17 3.40 -18.42 -17.06
N LEU A 18 3.12 -17.26 -16.48
CA LEU A 18 3.63 -16.89 -15.17
C LEU A 18 3.00 -17.72 -14.06
N ALA A 19 1.69 -17.95 -14.11
CA ALA A 19 0.96 -18.77 -13.14
C ALA A 19 1.50 -20.21 -13.11
N GLU A 20 1.71 -20.82 -14.28
CA GLU A 20 2.30 -22.15 -14.43
C GLU A 20 3.71 -22.20 -13.83
N ARG A 21 4.58 -21.24 -14.18
CA ARG A 21 5.95 -21.17 -13.65
C ARG A 21 6.02 -21.01 -12.14
N LEU A 22 5.07 -20.28 -11.56
CA LEU A 22 5.00 -20.03 -10.12
C LEU A 22 4.18 -21.09 -9.37
N ASN A 23 3.60 -22.07 -10.07
CA ASN A 23 2.69 -23.07 -9.54
C ASN A 23 1.56 -22.45 -8.67
N THR A 24 0.93 -21.40 -9.20
CA THR A 24 -0.11 -20.61 -8.53
C THR A 24 -1.31 -20.43 -9.46
N SER A 25 -2.44 -19.93 -8.95
CA SER A 25 -3.60 -19.70 -9.81
C SER A 25 -3.43 -18.40 -10.63
N ARG A 26 -4.08 -18.32 -11.79
CA ARG A 26 -4.23 -17.05 -12.54
C ARG A 26 -4.69 -15.91 -11.67
N SER A 27 -5.71 -16.15 -10.84
CA SER A 27 -6.27 -15.14 -9.96
C SER A 27 -5.25 -14.62 -8.95
N ASP A 28 -4.32 -15.46 -8.49
CA ASP A 28 -3.25 -15.03 -7.58
C ASP A 28 -2.26 -14.10 -8.28
N VAL A 29 -1.91 -14.39 -9.55
CA VAL A 29 -1.05 -13.52 -10.36
C VAL A 29 -1.68 -12.15 -10.52
N TYR A 30 -2.95 -12.09 -10.94
CA TYR A 30 -3.66 -10.82 -11.09
C TYR A 30 -3.83 -10.07 -9.76
N ALA A 31 -4.14 -10.77 -8.67
CA ALA A 31 -4.26 -10.16 -7.36
C ALA A 31 -2.93 -9.52 -6.90
N ARG A 32 -1.80 -10.23 -7.07
CA ARG A 32 -0.47 -9.69 -6.75
C ARG A 32 -0.11 -8.48 -7.59
N ALA A 33 -0.41 -8.52 -8.89
CA ALA A 33 -0.16 -7.39 -9.79
C ALA A 33 -0.98 -6.16 -9.39
N LEU A 34 -2.26 -6.34 -9.05
CA LEU A 34 -3.13 -5.26 -8.59
C LEU A 34 -2.67 -4.68 -7.25
N ASP A 35 -2.23 -5.52 -6.31
CA ASP A 35 -1.72 -5.05 -5.02
C ASP A 35 -0.43 -4.24 -5.21
N ALA A 36 0.52 -4.74 -6.01
CA ALA A 36 1.74 -4.03 -6.33
C ALA A 36 1.47 -2.70 -7.05
N PHE A 37 0.53 -2.69 -8.01
CA PHE A 37 0.15 -1.47 -8.72
C PHE A 37 -0.50 -0.45 -7.79
N ALA A 38 -1.43 -0.89 -6.93
CA ALA A 38 -2.07 -0.02 -5.95
C ALA A 38 -1.06 0.54 -4.96
N ALA A 39 -0.14 -0.28 -4.45
CA ALA A 39 0.93 0.17 -3.55
C ALA A 39 1.84 1.21 -4.21
N ALA A 40 2.19 1.02 -5.48
CA ALA A 40 3.02 1.98 -6.23
C ALA A 40 2.32 3.33 -6.47
N HIS A 41 0.98 3.36 -6.43
CA HIS A 41 0.18 4.56 -6.69
C HIS A 41 -0.58 5.08 -5.46
N ALA A 42 -0.23 4.60 -4.28
CA ALA A 42 -0.79 5.05 -3.02
C ALA A 42 0.30 5.72 -2.16
N PRO A 43 0.71 6.97 -2.48
CA PRO A 43 1.63 7.73 -1.64
C PRO A 43 1.11 7.85 -0.20
N ASP A 44 -0.21 7.88 -0.05
CA ASP A 44 -0.88 8.03 1.25
C ASP A 44 -0.83 6.76 2.11
N ARG A 45 -0.56 5.57 1.55
CA ARG A 45 -0.47 4.33 2.35
C ARG A 45 0.69 4.36 3.34
N VAL A 46 1.76 5.09 3.05
CA VAL A 46 2.87 5.28 4.01
C VAL A 46 2.39 6.14 5.17
N THR A 47 1.69 7.24 4.90
CA THR A 47 1.08 8.09 5.92
C THR A 47 0.05 7.33 6.74
N GLU A 48 -0.88 6.60 6.09
CA GLU A 48 -1.88 5.78 6.77
C GLU A 48 -1.26 4.67 7.62
N ALA A 49 -0.18 4.03 7.14
CA ALA A 49 0.55 3.03 7.92
C ALA A 49 1.29 3.64 9.12
N LEU A 50 1.84 4.85 8.96
CA LEU A 50 2.44 5.61 10.06
C LEU A 50 1.39 6.02 11.09
N ASP A 51 0.26 6.55 10.65
CA ASP A 51 -0.87 6.93 11.51
C ASP A 51 -1.38 5.70 12.27
N ALA A 52 -1.58 4.57 11.59
CA ALA A 52 -2.00 3.31 12.21
C ALA A 52 -0.96 2.77 13.21
N ALA A 53 0.34 2.92 12.91
CA ALA A 53 1.41 2.52 13.82
C ALA A 53 1.47 3.43 15.06
N ILE A 54 1.24 4.73 14.90
CA ILE A 54 1.15 5.70 16.01
C ILE A 54 -0.04 5.37 16.91
N GLU A 55 -1.21 5.12 16.32
CA GLU A 55 -2.42 4.68 17.02
C GLU A 55 -2.17 3.36 17.79
N ALA A 56 -1.57 2.36 17.13
CA ALA A 56 -1.28 1.05 17.73
C ALA A 56 -0.19 1.10 18.81
N ALA A 57 0.78 2.01 18.72
CA ALA A 57 1.80 2.24 19.75
C ALA A 57 1.22 2.86 21.04
N GLY A 58 -0.06 3.27 21.01
CA GLY A 58 -0.83 3.69 22.15
C GLY A 58 -0.83 5.20 22.31
N GLU A 59 -2.04 5.75 22.42
CA GLU A 59 -2.30 7.10 22.92
C GLU A 59 -1.79 7.26 24.37
N ARG A 60 -0.49 7.48 24.56
CA ARG A 60 -0.11 8.48 25.55
C ARG A 60 -0.33 9.80 24.85
N GLY A 61 -1.57 10.28 24.93
CA GLY A 61 -2.01 11.52 24.31
C GLY A 61 -0.89 12.55 24.42
N ALA A 62 -0.33 12.92 23.27
CA ALA A 62 0.70 13.94 23.21
C ALA A 62 0.11 15.16 23.92
N ASP A 63 0.67 15.46 25.10
CA ASP A 63 0.32 16.67 25.81
C ASP A 63 0.60 17.88 24.90
N ASP A 64 -0.03 19.00 25.22
CA ASP A 64 0.08 20.20 24.39
C ASP A 64 1.54 20.61 24.15
N PHE A 65 2.42 20.30 25.10
CA PHE A 65 3.86 20.50 24.97
C PHE A 65 4.47 19.64 23.86
N THR A 66 4.22 18.32 23.88
CA THR A 66 4.76 17.38 22.89
C THR A 66 4.24 17.72 21.49
N ARG A 67 2.97 18.11 21.38
CA ARG A 67 2.34 18.49 20.11
C ARG A 67 2.95 19.77 19.52
N GLU A 68 3.17 20.79 20.34
CA GLU A 68 3.77 22.05 19.91
C GLU A 68 5.27 21.91 19.59
N ALA A 69 6.00 21.10 20.37
CA ALA A 69 7.40 20.79 20.09
C ALA A 69 7.54 20.07 18.74
N ALA A 70 6.69 19.08 18.46
CA ALA A 70 6.69 18.36 17.18
C ALA A 70 6.41 19.29 16.00
N ARG A 71 5.39 20.16 16.07
CA ARG A 71 5.10 21.14 14.99
C ARG A 71 6.29 22.04 14.69
N ARG A 72 6.96 22.57 15.72
CA ARG A 72 8.12 23.45 15.53
C ARG A 72 9.32 22.72 14.93
N VAL A 73 9.54 21.46 15.29
CA VAL A 73 10.65 20.67 14.75
C VAL A 73 10.37 20.26 13.31
N LEU A 74 9.18 19.71 13.04
CA LEU A 74 8.81 19.25 11.69
C LEU A 74 8.63 20.40 10.69
N GLY A 75 8.15 21.57 11.14
CA GLY A 75 8.05 22.76 10.30
C GLY A 75 9.38 23.41 9.91
N ARG A 76 10.52 22.92 10.44
CA ARG A 76 11.87 23.37 10.08
C ARG A 76 12.56 22.48 9.05
N VAL A 77 11.94 21.35 8.69
CA VAL A 77 12.49 20.42 7.70
C VAL A 77 11.92 20.80 6.35
N GLU A 78 12.78 21.03 5.36
CA GLU A 78 12.32 21.22 3.98
C GLU A 78 12.01 19.84 3.38
N TRP A 79 10.81 19.72 2.82
CA TRP A 79 10.31 18.52 2.15
C TRP A 79 10.56 18.59 0.65
#